data_AF-A0A4Y4DQF2-F1
#
_entry.id   AF-A0A4Y4DQF2-F1
#
_cell.length_a   1.000
_cell.length_b   1.000
_cell.length_c   1.000
_cell.angle_alpha   90.00
_cell.angle_beta   90.00
_cell.angle_gamma   90.00
#
_symmetry.space_group_name_H-M   'P 1'
#
loop_
_entity.id
_entity.type
_entity.pdbx_description
1 polymer ?
#
loop_
_entity_poly.entity_id
_entity_poly.type
_entity_poly.pdbx_seq_one_letter_code
_entity_poly.pdbx_strand_id
1 'polypeptide(L)'
;MSAMNQNPEPRRQGKTPRVGTSWVWALPSKGIEWCDCGGGHELTREVVWSIAHELRMQRCLELTYAELMELAMAVWRHEAVCSFFQEALNRAIIDVYGRYDRHYPIGAALDIVGYLSKNWQGCPENDFRA
;
A
#
# COMPACT_ATOMS: atom_id res chain seq x y z
N MET A 1 -21.84 45.81 22.84
CA MET A 1 -20.44 46.08 22.46
C MET A 1 -19.59 45.55 23.60
N SER A 2 -18.77 44.52 23.50
CA SER A 2 -17.95 44.05 22.39
C SER A 2 -17.80 42.52 22.41
N ALA A 3 -17.51 41.99 21.22
CA ALA A 3 -17.37 40.59 20.91
C ALA A 3 -16.02 39.99 21.37
N MET A 4 -16.04 38.67 21.55
CA MET A 4 -15.05 37.68 21.12
C MET A 4 -13.56 37.88 21.47
N ASN A 5 -12.98 36.89 22.16
CA ASN A 5 -11.78 36.25 21.62
C ASN A 5 -11.67 34.78 22.08
N GLN A 6 -12.32 33.88 21.35
CA GLN A 6 -11.96 32.46 21.37
C GLN A 6 -10.90 32.27 20.29
N ASN A 7 -9.69 31.95 20.72
CA ASN A 7 -8.57 31.60 19.86
C ASN A 7 -8.82 30.19 19.30
N PRO A 8 -9.00 29.97 17.99
CA PRO A 8 -9.15 28.63 17.46
C PRO A 8 -7.77 28.00 17.21
N GLU A 9 -7.53 26.84 17.82
CA GLU A 9 -6.38 25.99 17.54
C GLU A 9 -6.27 25.64 16.04
N PRO A 10 -5.06 25.53 15.48
CA PRO A 10 -4.90 25.17 14.08
C PRO A 10 -5.37 23.73 13.85
N ARG A 11 -6.43 23.60 13.03
CA ARG A 11 -6.93 22.33 12.51
C ARG A 11 -5.76 21.55 11.88
N ARG A 12 -5.56 20.31 12.34
CA ARG A 12 -4.66 19.33 11.74
C ARG A 12 -5.05 19.17 10.27
N GLN A 13 -4.30 19.83 9.39
CA GLN A 13 -4.47 19.72 7.95
C GLN A 13 -4.15 18.28 7.54
N GLY A 14 -5.10 17.64 6.86
CA GLY A 14 -4.88 16.36 6.21
C GLY A 14 -3.69 16.48 5.26
N LYS A 15 -2.69 15.63 5.47
CA LYS A 15 -1.58 15.46 4.53
C LYS A 15 -2.15 14.89 3.23
N THR A 16 -2.42 15.73 2.25
CA THR A 16 -2.43 15.28 0.86
C THR A 16 -1.01 14.81 0.51
N PRO A 17 -0.82 13.58 0.01
CA PRO A 17 0.51 13.14 -0.40
C PRO A 17 0.96 14.01 -1.59
N ARG A 18 2.12 14.65 -1.45
CA ARG A 18 2.74 15.39 -2.54
C ARG A 18 3.18 14.38 -3.60
N VAL A 19 2.77 14.60 -4.84
CA VAL A 19 3.30 13.88 -6.00
C VAL A 19 4.78 14.26 -6.13
N GLY A 20 5.66 13.34 -5.77
CA GLY A 20 7.11 13.49 -5.82
C GLY A 20 7.77 12.54 -4.84
N THR A 21 8.21 11.37 -5.35
CA THR A 21 8.81 10.23 -4.61
C THR A 21 8.26 10.00 -3.20
N SER A 22 7.20 9.19 -3.12
CA SER A 22 6.69 8.73 -1.83
C SER A 22 7.80 8.15 -0.96
N TRP A 23 7.89 8.62 0.28
CA TRP A 23 8.87 8.22 1.30
C TRP A 23 8.97 6.69 1.48
N VAL A 24 7.92 5.95 1.11
CA VAL A 24 7.85 4.50 1.07
C VAL A 24 9.02 3.87 0.31
N TRP A 25 9.36 4.43 -0.86
CA TRP A 25 10.35 3.82 -1.75
C TRP A 25 11.79 4.04 -1.28
N ALA A 26 12.00 4.89 -0.26
CA ALA A 26 13.29 5.09 0.39
C ALA A 26 13.46 4.23 1.66
N LEU A 27 12.42 3.49 2.08
CA LEU A 27 12.51 2.62 3.25
C LEU A 27 13.39 1.41 2.95
N PRO A 28 14.23 0.98 3.89
CA PRO A 28 14.96 -0.27 3.76
C PRO A 28 13.99 -1.45 3.71
N SER A 29 14.26 -2.41 2.83
CA SER A 29 13.48 -3.64 2.79
C SER A 29 13.81 -4.51 4.00
N LYS A 30 12.80 -4.84 4.79
CA LYS A 30 12.85 -5.83 5.88
C LYS A 30 11.87 -6.98 5.66
N GLY A 31 11.04 -6.90 4.63
CA GLY A 31 10.04 -7.91 4.29
C GLY A 31 10.66 -9.08 3.54
N ILE A 32 9.83 -10.08 3.28
CA ILE A 32 10.22 -11.20 2.42
C ILE A 32 10.47 -10.73 1.00
N GLU A 33 11.32 -11.46 0.28
CA GLU A 33 11.57 -11.19 -1.14
C GLU A 33 10.28 -11.34 -1.95
N TRP A 34 10.08 -10.44 -2.91
CA TRP A 34 8.93 -10.48 -3.82
C TRP A 34 9.17 -11.39 -5.03
N CYS A 35 10.42 -11.70 -5.32
CA CYS A 35 10.84 -12.56 -6.43
C CYS A 35 11.70 -13.71 -5.90
N ASP A 36 11.51 -14.90 -6.45
CA ASP A 36 12.17 -16.15 -6.09
C ASP A 36 13.44 -16.43 -6.91
N CYS A 37 13.91 -15.47 -7.71
CA CYS A 37 15.07 -15.66 -8.58
C CYS A 37 16.41 -15.72 -7.83
N GLY A 38 16.41 -15.57 -6.50
CA GLY A 38 17.61 -15.61 -5.64
C GLY A 38 18.53 -14.39 -5.78
N GLY A 39 18.08 -13.34 -6.47
CA GLY A 39 18.89 -12.15 -6.79
C GLY A 39 18.81 -11.03 -5.76
N GLY A 40 18.01 -11.15 -4.70
CA GLY A 40 17.82 -10.08 -3.71
C GLY A 40 17.28 -8.77 -4.33
N HIS A 41 16.45 -8.87 -5.37
CA HIS A 41 15.95 -7.71 -6.09
C HIS A 41 14.99 -6.90 -5.22
N GLU A 42 15.26 -5.61 -5.05
CA GLU A 42 14.35 -4.71 -4.39
C GLU A 42 13.13 -4.41 -5.27
N LEU A 43 11.92 -4.50 -4.70
CA LEU A 43 10.71 -4.10 -5.41
C LEU A 43 10.73 -2.58 -5.65
N THR A 44 10.58 -2.16 -6.90
CA THR A 44 10.49 -0.74 -7.28
C THR A 44 9.06 -0.35 -7.65
N ARG A 45 8.80 0.96 -7.65
CA ARG A 45 7.51 1.52 -8.04
C ARG A 45 7.13 1.14 -9.47
N GLU A 46 8.10 1.11 -10.36
CA GLU A 46 7.93 0.81 -11.79
C GLU A 46 7.53 -0.64 -12.01
N VAL A 47 8.05 -1.57 -11.18
CA VAL A 47 7.63 -2.97 -11.22
C VAL A 47 6.17 -3.10 -10.81
N VAL A 48 5.77 -2.49 -9.68
CA VAL A 48 4.37 -2.53 -9.23
C VAL A 48 3.44 -1.87 -10.27
N TRP A 49 3.87 -0.77 -10.88
CA TRP A 49 3.14 -0.13 -11.97
C TRP A 49 2.99 -1.04 -13.20
N SER A 50 4.04 -1.78 -13.56
CA SER A 50 3.99 -2.73 -14.67
C SER A 50 3.02 -3.88 -14.39
N ILE A 51 3.01 -4.41 -13.17
CA ILE A 51 2.05 -5.43 -12.74
C ILE A 51 0.61 -4.88 -12.78
N ALA A 52 0.37 -3.66 -12.29
CA ALA A 52 -0.93 -3.01 -12.41
C ALA A 52 -1.37 -2.85 -13.87
N HIS A 53 -0.42 -2.60 -14.78
CA HIS A 53 -0.68 -2.52 -16.21
C HIS A 53 -1.08 -3.89 -16.81
N GLU A 54 -0.45 -4.98 -16.39
CA GLU A 54 -0.79 -6.34 -16.79
C GLU A 54 -2.19 -6.74 -16.33
N LEU A 55 -2.59 -6.31 -15.12
CA LEU A 55 -3.94 -6.47 -14.58
C LEU A 55 -4.99 -5.53 -15.21
N ARG A 56 -4.60 -4.71 -16.19
CA ARG A 56 -5.48 -3.73 -16.86
C ARG A 56 -6.03 -2.63 -15.95
N MET A 57 -5.41 -2.40 -14.79
CA MET A 57 -5.81 -1.43 -13.77
C MET A 57 -5.42 0.02 -14.11
N GLN A 58 -4.52 0.23 -15.09
CA GLN A 58 -4.10 1.56 -15.59
C GLN A 58 -5.25 2.39 -16.19
N ARG A 59 -6.38 1.77 -16.52
CA ARG A 59 -7.59 2.46 -16.99
C ARG A 59 -8.37 3.10 -15.85
N CYS A 60 -8.10 2.68 -14.61
CA CYS A 60 -8.73 3.17 -13.40
C CYS A 60 -7.76 4.13 -12.71
N LEU A 61 -8.19 5.38 -12.49
CA LEU A 61 -7.40 6.34 -11.72
C LEU A 61 -7.39 6.02 -10.22
N GLU A 62 -8.32 5.15 -9.79
CA GLU A 62 -8.47 4.70 -8.42
C GLU A 62 -8.77 3.20 -8.39
N LEU A 63 -8.30 2.50 -7.37
CA LEU A 63 -8.56 1.09 -7.13
C LEU A 63 -9.50 0.92 -5.94
N THR A 64 -10.45 0.00 -6.06
CA THR A 64 -11.17 -0.54 -4.91
C THR A 64 -10.22 -1.29 -3.98
N TYR A 65 -10.67 -1.58 -2.75
CA TYR A 65 -9.91 -2.45 -1.85
C TYR A 65 -9.64 -3.84 -2.47
N ALA A 66 -10.60 -4.38 -3.24
CA ALA A 66 -10.45 -5.67 -3.91
C ALA A 66 -9.36 -5.63 -4.98
N GLU A 67 -9.33 -4.60 -5.82
CA GLU A 67 -8.28 -4.41 -6.84
C GLU A 67 -6.92 -4.12 -6.19
N LEU A 68 -6.87 -3.38 -5.08
CA LEU A 68 -5.65 -3.18 -4.31
C LEU A 68 -5.11 -4.51 -3.74
N MET A 69 -5.99 -5.37 -3.23
CA MET A 69 -5.63 -6.72 -2.77
C MET A 69 -5.09 -7.56 -3.93
N GLU A 70 -5.78 -7.56 -5.08
CA GLU A 70 -5.36 -8.29 -6.27
C GLU A 70 -3.98 -7.83 -6.77
N LEU A 71 -3.74 -6.52 -6.82
CA LEU A 71 -2.43 -5.97 -7.16
C LEU A 71 -1.34 -6.42 -6.17
N ALA A 72 -1.63 -6.39 -4.87
CA ALA A 72 -0.70 -6.84 -3.85
C ALA A 72 -0.39 -8.34 -4.00
N MET A 73 -1.40 -9.17 -4.22
CA MET A 73 -1.24 -10.61 -4.45
C MET A 73 -0.40 -10.93 -5.68
N ALA A 74 -0.61 -10.17 -6.77
CA ALA A 74 0.11 -10.37 -8.03
C ALA A 74 1.62 -10.13 -7.88
N VAL A 75 2.05 -9.22 -6.99
CA VAL A 75 3.48 -8.97 -6.71
C VAL A 75 4.21 -10.23 -6.24
N TRP A 76 3.59 -11.05 -5.38
CA TRP A 76 4.15 -12.32 -4.90
C TRP A 76 3.60 -13.54 -5.65
N ARG A 77 2.85 -13.32 -6.74
CA ARG A 77 2.21 -14.39 -7.54
C ARG A 77 1.36 -15.34 -6.69
N HIS A 78 0.63 -14.79 -5.71
CA HIS A 78 -0.26 -15.55 -4.86
C HIS A 78 -1.66 -15.65 -5.48
N GLU A 79 -2.24 -16.85 -5.52
CA GLU A 79 -3.63 -17.06 -5.95
C GLU A 79 -4.63 -16.84 -4.80
N ALA A 80 -4.18 -17.01 -3.56
CA ALA A 80 -4.92 -16.75 -2.33
C ALA A 80 -3.94 -16.30 -1.23
N VAL A 81 -4.46 -15.62 -0.21
CA VAL A 81 -3.64 -15.09 0.89
C VAL A 81 -4.21 -15.44 2.25
N CYS A 82 -3.32 -15.61 3.22
CA CYS A 82 -3.69 -15.85 4.63
C CYS A 82 -4.22 -14.58 5.30
N SER A 83 -4.79 -14.74 6.50
CA SER A 83 -5.32 -13.63 7.28
C SER A 83 -4.23 -12.59 7.64
N PHE A 84 -2.98 -13.05 7.83
CA PHE A 84 -1.84 -12.17 8.12
C PHE A 84 -1.45 -11.28 6.94
N PHE A 85 -1.62 -11.73 5.70
CA PHE A 85 -1.41 -10.88 4.53
C PHE A 85 -2.45 -9.75 4.50
N GLN A 86 -3.71 -10.12 4.73
CA GLN A 86 -4.80 -9.15 4.76
C GLN A 86 -4.58 -8.11 5.85
N GLU A 87 -4.16 -8.54 7.05
CA GLU A 87 -3.85 -7.63 8.15
C GLU A 87 -2.64 -6.75 7.84
N ALA A 88 -1.61 -7.29 7.20
CA ALA A 88 -0.45 -6.51 6.77
C ALA A 88 -0.83 -5.44 5.73
N LEU A 89 -1.69 -5.78 4.76
CA LEU A 89 -2.20 -4.82 3.79
C LEU A 89 -3.05 -3.73 4.46
N ASN A 90 -3.95 -4.12 5.37
CA ASN A 90 -4.76 -3.20 6.17
C ASN A 90 -3.89 -2.20 6.94
N ARG A 91 -2.82 -2.69 7.57
CA ARG A 91 -1.86 -1.83 8.26
C ARG A 91 -1.12 -0.90 7.30
N ALA A 92 -0.71 -1.40 6.14
CA ALA A 92 -0.08 -0.57 5.10
C ALA A 92 -1.02 0.56 4.62
N ILE A 93 -2.33 0.30 4.48
CA ILE A 93 -3.34 1.32 4.15
C ILE A 93 -3.36 2.42 5.23
N ILE A 94 -3.40 2.05 6.51
CA ILE A 94 -3.40 3.03 7.60
C ILE A 94 -2.09 3.82 7.64
N ASP A 95 -0.94 3.17 7.51
CA ASP A 95 0.37 3.81 7.62
C ASP A 95 0.67 4.76 6.43
N VAL A 96 0.21 4.42 5.22
CA VAL A 96 0.46 5.21 4.00
C VAL A 96 -0.66 6.20 3.69
N TYR A 97 -1.91 5.78 3.78
CA TYR A 97 -3.07 6.56 3.35
C TYR A 97 -3.86 7.17 4.54
N GLY A 98 -3.69 6.63 5.74
CA GLY A 98 -4.25 7.19 6.98
C GLY A 98 -5.67 6.79 7.32
N ARG A 99 -6.39 6.09 6.43
CA ARG A 99 -7.76 5.62 6.65
C ARG A 99 -8.13 4.49 5.69
N TYR A 100 -9.18 3.75 6.04
CA TYR A 100 -9.88 2.92 5.07
C TYR A 100 -10.79 3.78 4.19
N ASP A 101 -10.82 3.47 2.90
CA ASP A 101 -11.66 4.16 1.92
C ASP A 101 -12.19 3.15 0.90
N ARG A 102 -13.22 3.53 0.15
CA ARG A 102 -13.80 2.67 -0.90
C ARG A 102 -12.91 2.60 -2.13
N HIS A 103 -12.20 3.68 -2.41
CA HIS A 103 -11.31 3.81 -3.56
C HIS A 103 -10.00 4.48 -3.12
N TYR A 104 -8.90 4.01 -3.70
CA TYR A 104 -7.55 4.48 -3.45
C TYR A 104 -6.97 5.00 -4.76
N PRO A 105 -6.57 6.28 -4.84
CA PRO A 105 -5.88 6.79 -6.03
C PRO A 105 -4.71 5.90 -6.40
N ILE A 106 -4.49 5.64 -7.68
CA ILE A 106 -3.51 4.64 -8.13
C ILE A 106 -2.11 4.93 -7.56
N GLY A 107 -1.72 6.21 -7.46
CA GLY A 107 -0.46 6.59 -6.83
C GLY A 107 -0.34 6.15 -5.36
N ALA A 108 -1.42 6.27 -4.59
CA ALA A 108 -1.46 5.80 -3.21
C ALA A 108 -1.51 4.26 -3.13
N ALA A 109 -2.23 3.60 -4.04
CA ALA A 109 -2.26 2.14 -4.12
C ALA A 109 -0.86 1.55 -4.36
N LEU A 110 -0.08 2.11 -5.29
CA LEU A 110 1.30 1.71 -5.52
C LEU A 110 2.15 1.88 -4.24
N ASP A 111 1.99 3.00 -3.54
CA ASP A 111 2.74 3.29 -2.32
C ASP A 111 2.33 2.35 -1.17
N ILE A 112 1.05 1.94 -1.08
CA ILE A 112 0.59 0.95 -0.10
C ILE A 112 1.27 -0.40 -0.36
N VAL A 113 1.28 -0.88 -1.61
CA VAL A 113 1.94 -2.14 -2.00
C VAL A 113 3.45 -2.05 -1.77
N GLY A 114 4.05 -0.90 -2.10
CA GLY A 114 5.44 -0.60 -1.79
C GLY A 114 5.73 -0.77 -0.30
N TYR A 115 4.93 -0.15 0.57
CA TYR A 115 5.12 -0.23 2.02
C TYR A 115 4.92 -1.65 2.54
N LEU A 116 3.92 -2.37 2.02
CA LEU A 116 3.71 -3.78 2.34
C LEU A 116 4.97 -4.60 2.05
N SER A 117 5.58 -4.42 0.87
CA SER A 117 6.78 -5.17 0.48
C SER A 117 7.99 -4.93 1.39
N LYS A 118 8.10 -3.73 1.98
CA LYS A 118 9.19 -3.41 2.91
C LYS A 118 9.02 -4.07 4.28
N ASN A 119 7.81 -4.48 4.65
CA ASN A 119 7.48 -4.84 6.03
C ASN A 119 6.88 -6.24 6.21
N TRP A 120 6.22 -6.80 5.20
CA TRP A 120 5.52 -8.08 5.33
C TRP A 120 6.48 -9.26 5.45
N GLN A 121 6.26 -10.11 6.45
CA GLN A 121 7.14 -11.23 6.83
C GLN A 121 6.65 -12.59 6.30
N GLY A 122 5.72 -12.61 5.36
CA GLY A 122 5.11 -13.85 4.88
C GLY A 122 3.93 -14.34 5.73
N CYS A 123 3.35 -15.45 5.31
CA CYS A 123 2.33 -16.17 6.06
C CYS A 123 2.99 -17.21 6.98
N PRO A 124 2.50 -17.42 8.21
CA PRO A 124 2.88 -18.59 9.00
C PRO A 124 2.51 -19.88 8.27
N GLU A 125 3.33 -20.93 8.42
CA GLU A 125 3.18 -22.22 7.73
C GLU A 125 1.80 -22.90 7.90
N ASN A 126 1.02 -22.49 8.92
CA ASN A 126 -0.26 -23.09 9.29
C ASN A 126 -1.51 -22.24 8.97
N ASP A 127 -1.40 -21.10 8.26
CA ASP A 127 -2.54 -20.18 8.05
C ASP A 127 -3.09 -20.13 6.61
N PHE A 128 -2.82 -21.14 5.80
CA PHE A 128 -3.55 -21.34 4.54
C PHE A 128 -4.80 -22.14 4.82
N ARG A 129 -5.94 -21.45 5.04
CA ARG A 129 -7.24 -22.14 5.06
C ARG A 129 -7.55 -22.64 3.66
N ALA A 130 -7.65 -23.97 3.53
CA ALA A 130 -8.15 -24.67 2.35
C ALA A 130 -9.59 -24.28 2.02
#